data_AF-A0AAV0DK87-F1
#
_entry.id   AF-A0AAV0DK87-F1
#
_cell.length_a   1.000
_cell.length_b   1.000
_cell.length_c   1.000
_cell.angle_alpha   90.00
_cell.angle_beta   90.00
_cell.angle_gamma   90.00
#
_symmetry.space_group_name_H-M   'P 1'
#
loop_
_entity.id
_entity.type
_entity.pdbx_description
1 polymer ?
#
loop_
_entity_poly.entity_id
_entity_poly.type
_entity_poly.pdbx_seq_one_letter_code
_entity_poly.pdbx_strand_id
1 'polypeptide(L)'
;MNLQVCSSDRCKQGNRGGDSAEAGLLTARDENRGEEAVSLLHKQGLSNVVFHQLDVLDKHGVPRLENYLKAQYGRLDILLAGKAVDLIQGSIKTTYEKAKECLDTNYYGVKMVTEALLPLLQRSSQGARIVNISSLRSELRRIPNEQRRKLLGDIDNLTEETVDEILHNFLCDLKDGKLEANGWQMMLPAYSISKATLHAYTRLVAK
;
A
#
# COMPACT_ATOMS: atom_id res chain seq x y z
N MET A 1 -9.64 -3.31 -3.28
CA MET A 1 -8.36 -2.93 -2.67
C MET A 1 -8.76 -2.05 -1.53
N ASN A 2 -8.58 -2.48 -0.29
CA ASN A 2 -9.09 -1.74 0.85
C ASN A 2 -7.91 -0.96 1.44
N LEU A 3 -7.66 0.23 0.91
CA LEU A 3 -6.92 1.23 1.68
C LEU A 3 -7.90 1.66 2.77
N GLN A 4 -7.49 1.59 4.03
CA GLN A 4 -8.29 2.09 5.13
C GLN A 4 -7.55 3.28 5.71
N VAL A 5 -8.23 4.41 5.70
CA VAL A 5 -7.69 5.71 6.06
C VAL A 5 -8.49 6.15 7.27
N CYS A 6 -7.86 6.29 8.44
CA CYS A 6 -8.56 6.77 9.64
C CYS A 6 -8.09 8.19 9.97
N SER A 7 -9.05 9.10 10.16
CA SER A 7 -8.80 10.45 10.66
C SER A 7 -9.54 10.61 11.99
N SER A 8 -8.83 11.06 13.01
CA SER A 8 -9.40 11.48 14.29
C SER A 8 -9.99 12.90 14.17
N ASP A 9 -11.16 13.10 14.77
CA ASP A 9 -11.91 14.33 15.07
C ASP A 9 -12.60 15.17 13.97
N ARG A 10 -13.93 15.07 13.99
CA ARG A 10 -14.88 16.09 13.53
C ARG A 10 -14.75 17.34 14.40
N CYS A 11 -14.31 18.45 13.83
CA CYS A 11 -14.58 19.76 14.41
C CYS A 11 -15.11 20.73 13.34
N LYS A 12 -16.39 20.57 13.01
CA LYS A 12 -17.26 21.66 12.55
C LYS A 12 -18.59 21.56 13.31
N GLN A 13 -18.64 22.35 14.38
CA GLN A 13 -19.72 22.73 15.31
C GLN A 13 -21.13 22.15 15.09
N GLY A 14 -21.72 21.62 16.19
CA GLY A 14 -23.18 21.57 16.33
C GLY A 14 -23.77 20.47 17.22
N ASN A 15 -23.50 20.51 18.53
CA ASN A 15 -24.34 19.97 19.62
C ASN A 15 -24.11 18.51 20.11
N ARG A 16 -23.88 18.45 21.43
CA ARG A 16 -23.94 17.33 22.42
C ARG A 16 -22.79 16.31 22.42
N GLY A 17 -22.17 16.22 23.61
CA GLY A 17 -20.99 15.40 23.89
C GLY A 17 -21.19 13.89 23.84
N GLY A 18 -20.06 13.19 23.79
CA GLY A 18 -19.91 11.74 23.74
C GLY A 18 -18.90 11.38 22.65
N ASP A 19 -17.72 10.93 23.09
CA ASP A 19 -16.60 10.31 22.34
C ASP A 19 -16.22 10.90 20.97
N SER A 20 -14.97 11.33 20.86
CA SER A 20 -14.25 11.58 19.61
C SER A 20 -14.27 10.34 18.71
N ALA A 21 -15.36 10.16 17.94
CA ALA A 21 -15.49 9.03 17.02
C ALA A 21 -14.53 9.23 15.84
N GLU A 22 -13.51 8.37 15.76
CA GLU A 22 -12.59 8.31 14.63
C GLU A 22 -13.38 8.14 13.32
N ALA A 23 -13.22 9.03 12.34
CA ALA A 23 -13.84 8.86 11.04
C ALA A 23 -13.03 7.84 10.23
N GLY A 24 -13.68 6.76 9.80
CA GLY A 24 -13.08 5.77 8.92
C GLY A 24 -13.38 6.11 7.47
N LEU A 25 -12.37 6.07 6.60
CA LEU A 25 -12.52 6.14 5.16
C LEU A 25 -12.08 4.80 4.57
N LEU A 26 -13.04 4.07 4.01
CA LEU A 26 -12.81 2.85 3.27
C LEU A 26 -12.65 3.19 1.79
N THR A 27 -11.61 2.67 1.15
CA THR A 27 -11.46 2.78 -0.30
C THR A 27 -11.60 1.44 -0.99
N ALA A 28 -11.98 1.48 -2.28
CA ALA A 28 -12.02 0.32 -3.16
C ALA A 28 -11.86 0.78 -4.62
N ARG A 29 -11.34 -0.10 -5.47
CA ARG A 29 -11.27 0.13 -6.93
C ARG A 29 -12.67 0.13 -7.55
N ASP A 30 -13.49 -0.81 -7.08
CA ASP A 30 -14.86 -1.04 -7.53
C ASP A 30 -15.81 -0.33 -6.57
N GLU A 31 -16.62 0.58 -7.10
CA GLU A 31 -17.53 1.42 -6.33
C GLU A 31 -18.62 0.59 -5.65
N ASN A 32 -19.27 -0.30 -6.41
CA ASN A 32 -20.36 -1.14 -5.90
C ASN A 32 -19.91 -1.99 -4.70
N ARG A 33 -18.76 -2.65 -4.82
CA ARG A 33 -18.19 -3.46 -3.73
C ARG A 33 -17.76 -2.61 -2.53
N GLY A 34 -17.31 -1.38 -2.78
CA GLY A 34 -16.93 -0.44 -1.74
C GLY A 34 -18.13 0.05 -0.93
N GLU A 35 -19.19 0.47 -1.63
CA GLU A 35 -20.46 0.90 -1.02
C GLU A 35 -21.15 -0.24 -0.27
N GLU A 36 -21.16 -1.45 -0.84
CA GLU A 36 -21.69 -2.64 -0.17
C GLU A 36 -20.93 -2.93 1.13
N ALA A 37 -19.60 -2.86 1.11
CA ALA A 37 -18.78 -3.06 2.29
C ALA A 37 -19.07 -2.01 3.39
N VAL A 38 -19.23 -0.74 3.02
CA VAL A 38 -19.63 0.31 3.98
C VAL A 38 -21.04 0.05 4.53
N SER A 39 -22.00 -0.35 3.68
CA SER A 39 -23.35 -0.72 4.12
C SER A 39 -23.34 -1.85 5.15
N LEU A 40 -22.48 -2.86 4.95
CA LEU A 40 -22.30 -3.96 5.91
C LEU A 40 -21.70 -3.48 7.24
N LEU A 41 -20.70 -2.61 7.20
CA LEU A 41 -20.09 -2.02 8.41
C LEU A 41 -21.10 -1.15 9.18
N HIS A 42 -21.94 -0.38 8.47
CA HIS A 42 -23.01 0.41 9.07
C HIS A 42 -24.03 -0.47 9.79
N LYS A 43 -24.42 -1.61 9.20
CA LYS A 43 -25.30 -2.60 9.85
C LYS A 43 -24.69 -3.20 11.11
N GLN A 44 -23.36 -3.17 11.26
CA GLN A 44 -22.63 -3.61 12.46
C GLN A 44 -22.41 -2.47 13.48
N GLY A 45 -22.97 -1.28 13.24
CA GLY A 45 -22.87 -0.13 14.16
C GLY A 45 -21.75 0.85 13.86
N LEU A 46 -20.95 0.63 12.81
CA LEU A 46 -19.84 1.50 12.41
C LEU A 46 -20.29 2.63 11.46
N SER A 47 -21.23 3.46 11.92
CA SER A 47 -21.88 4.51 11.11
C SER A 47 -20.96 5.67 10.69
N ASN A 48 -19.76 5.75 11.27
CA ASN A 48 -18.71 6.73 11.02
C ASN A 48 -17.75 6.33 9.88
N VAL A 49 -18.01 5.22 9.18
CA VAL A 49 -17.23 4.79 8.02
C VAL A 49 -17.83 5.38 6.74
N VAL A 50 -17.03 6.03 5.91
CA VAL A 50 -17.43 6.54 4.59
C VAL A 50 -16.65 5.86 3.47
N PHE A 51 -17.24 5.78 2.29
CA PHE A 51 -16.59 5.23 1.11
C PHE A 51 -15.97 6.34 0.25
N HIS A 52 -14.79 6.08 -0.32
CA HIS A 52 -14.27 6.85 -1.45
C HIS A 52 -13.52 5.94 -2.43
N GLN A 53 -13.82 6.05 -3.72
CA GLN A 53 -13.16 5.24 -4.74
C GLN A 53 -11.66 5.52 -4.79
N LEU A 54 -10.87 4.45 -4.90
CA LEU A 54 -9.43 4.55 -5.17
C LEU A 54 -8.97 3.35 -5.98
N ASP A 55 -8.45 3.63 -7.17
CA ASP A 55 -7.52 2.75 -7.87
C ASP A 55 -6.15 3.41 -7.93
N VAL A 56 -5.15 2.76 -7.34
CA VAL A 56 -3.76 3.25 -7.33
C VAL A 56 -3.10 3.15 -8.71
N LEU A 57 -3.72 2.43 -9.65
CA LEU A 57 -3.29 2.36 -11.05
C LEU A 57 -3.96 3.44 -11.92
N ASP A 58 -5.01 4.12 -11.41
CA ASP A 58 -5.59 5.28 -12.08
C ASP A 58 -4.75 6.53 -11.76
N LYS A 59 -4.21 7.15 -12.81
CA LYS A 59 -3.43 8.41 -12.72
C LYS A 59 -4.17 9.54 -11.99
N HIS A 60 -5.49 9.49 -11.92
CA HIS A 60 -6.31 10.47 -11.23
C HIS A 60 -6.83 9.99 -9.86
N GLY A 61 -6.68 8.71 -9.53
CA GLY A 61 -7.22 8.12 -8.29
C GLY A 61 -6.63 8.76 -7.04
N VAL A 62 -5.30 8.78 -6.93
CA VAL A 62 -4.59 9.37 -5.78
C VAL A 62 -4.84 10.88 -5.65
N PRO A 63 -4.73 11.70 -6.71
CA PRO A 63 -5.08 13.13 -6.63
C PRO A 63 -6.53 13.41 -6.22
N ARG A 64 -7.50 12.59 -6.67
CA ARG A 64 -8.90 12.72 -6.23
C ARG A 64 -9.03 12.46 -4.72
N LEU A 65 -8.40 11.40 -4.24
CA LEU A 65 -8.40 11.04 -2.82
C LEU A 65 -7.74 12.14 -1.95
N GLU A 66 -6.59 12.65 -2.36
CA GLU A 66 -5.88 13.73 -1.65
C GLU A 66 -6.78 14.97 -1.51
N ASN A 67 -7.37 15.42 -2.62
CA ASN A 67 -8.26 16.58 -2.62
C ASN A 67 -9.49 16.36 -1.73
N TYR A 68 -10.08 15.17 -1.76
CA TYR A 68 -11.19 14.81 -0.89
C TYR A 68 -10.78 14.87 0.59
N LEU A 69 -9.68 14.22 0.98
CA LEU A 69 -9.20 14.21 2.36
C LEU A 69 -8.86 15.62 2.86
N LYS A 70 -8.22 16.43 2.01
CA LYS A 70 -7.89 17.83 2.31
C LYS A 70 -9.13 18.69 2.52
N ALA A 71 -10.16 18.52 1.70
CA ALA A 71 -11.40 19.28 1.79
C ALA A 71 -12.26 18.87 3.00
N GLN A 72 -12.35 17.57 3.28
CA GLN A 72 -13.23 17.03 4.33
C GLN A 72 -12.60 17.08 5.72
N TYR A 73 -11.32 16.70 5.84
CA TYR A 73 -10.66 16.49 7.13
C TYR A 73 -9.50 17.47 7.36
N GLY A 74 -8.77 17.82 6.30
CA GLY A 74 -7.62 18.72 6.36
C GLY A 74 -6.38 18.15 7.05
N ARG A 75 -6.45 16.91 7.55
CA ARG A 75 -5.36 16.13 8.14
C ARG A 75 -5.60 14.65 7.91
N LEU A 76 -4.59 13.84 8.22
CA LEU A 76 -4.71 12.40 8.28
C LEU A 76 -3.90 11.87 9.47
N ASP A 77 -4.44 10.92 10.22
CA ASP A 77 -3.74 10.35 11.39
C ASP A 77 -3.19 8.96 11.09
N ILE A 78 -3.96 8.10 10.41
CA ILE A 78 -3.56 6.72 10.15
C ILE A 78 -3.79 6.37 8.67
N LEU A 79 -2.73 5.92 8.02
CA LEU A 79 -2.76 5.33 6.69
C LEU A 79 -2.49 3.82 6.79
N LEU A 80 -3.50 2.98 6.48
CA LEU A 80 -3.31 1.55 6.30
C LEU A 80 -3.19 1.25 4.80
N ALA A 81 -1.96 1.02 4.33
CA ALA A 81 -1.66 0.83 2.93
C ALA A 81 -1.35 -0.63 2.58
N GLY A 82 -2.05 -1.17 1.59
CA GLY A 82 -1.72 -2.46 1.02
C GLY A 82 -2.92 -3.20 0.43
N LYS A 83 -2.61 -4.33 -0.19
CA LYS A 83 -3.59 -5.24 -0.80
C LYS A 83 -3.56 -6.57 -0.05
N ALA A 84 -4.70 -6.96 0.52
CA ALA A 84 -4.94 -8.35 0.88
C ALA A 84 -5.06 -9.16 -0.43
N VAL A 85 -4.21 -10.18 -0.57
CA VAL A 85 -4.22 -11.08 -1.73
C VAL A 85 -4.66 -12.45 -1.25
N ASP A 86 -5.67 -13.01 -1.91
CA ASP A 86 -5.97 -14.43 -1.78
C ASP A 86 -4.93 -15.21 -2.62
N LEU A 87 -4.02 -15.89 -1.92
CA LEU A 87 -2.91 -16.62 -2.52
C LEU A 87 -3.33 -18.01 -3.03
N ILE A 88 -4.61 -18.37 -2.93
CA ILE A 88 -5.13 -19.71 -3.22
C ILE A 88 -5.23 -20.01 -4.73
N GLN A 89 -5.12 -19.00 -5.62
CA GLN A 89 -4.96 -19.23 -7.06
C GLN A 89 -3.53 -19.66 -7.42
N GLY A 90 -3.20 -20.89 -7.03
CA GLY A 90 -1.98 -21.59 -7.40
C GLY A 90 -1.85 -21.78 -8.91
N SER A 91 -0.60 -21.95 -9.35
CA SER A 91 -0.22 -22.58 -10.63
C SER A 91 -0.58 -21.83 -11.93
N ILE A 92 -0.51 -20.49 -11.96
CA ILE A 92 -0.43 -19.76 -13.24
C ILE A 92 0.98 -19.19 -13.40
N LYS A 93 1.67 -19.59 -14.49
CA LYS A 93 2.94 -18.99 -14.94
C LYS A 93 2.80 -17.47 -14.86
N THR A 94 3.65 -16.83 -14.06
CA THR A 94 3.63 -15.37 -13.93
C THR A 94 3.98 -14.76 -15.29
N THR A 95 3.05 -14.05 -15.93
CA THR A 95 3.33 -13.27 -17.14
C THR A 95 3.97 -11.95 -16.77
N TYR A 96 4.63 -11.30 -17.73
CA TYR A 96 5.20 -9.98 -17.55
C TYR A 96 4.14 -8.96 -17.09
N GLU A 97 2.96 -8.99 -17.69
CA GLU A 97 1.86 -8.07 -17.41
C GLU A 97 1.34 -8.24 -15.99
N LYS A 98 1.15 -9.50 -15.55
CA LYS A 98 0.71 -9.81 -14.18
C LYS A 98 1.78 -9.45 -13.15
N ALA A 99 3.06 -9.67 -13.47
CA ALA A 99 4.15 -9.23 -12.62
C ALA A 99 4.19 -7.71 -12.50
N LYS A 100 4.10 -7.00 -13.63
CA LYS A 100 4.08 -5.54 -13.66
C LYS A 100 2.91 -4.98 -12.87
N GLU A 101 1.68 -5.47 -13.09
CA GLU A 101 0.50 -5.06 -12.30
C GLU A 101 0.72 -5.32 -10.80
N CYS A 102 1.35 -6.44 -10.45
CA CYS A 102 1.67 -6.78 -9.06
C CYS A 102 2.64 -5.76 -8.43
N LEU A 103 3.71 -5.39 -9.13
CA LEU A 103 4.67 -4.37 -8.67
C LEU A 103 4.03 -2.98 -8.61
N ASP A 104 3.35 -2.59 -9.69
CA ASP A 104 2.63 -1.32 -9.81
C ASP A 104 1.62 -1.14 -8.67
N THR A 105 0.95 -2.22 -8.24
CA THR A 105 -0.03 -2.15 -7.15
C THR A 105 0.64 -2.20 -5.77
N ASN A 106 1.51 -3.19 -5.53
CA ASN A 106 1.97 -3.50 -4.17
C ASN A 106 3.10 -2.61 -3.68
N TYR A 107 3.88 -2.05 -4.59
CA TYR A 107 5.01 -1.19 -4.28
C TYR A 107 4.74 0.24 -4.76
N TYR A 108 4.66 0.47 -6.08
CA TYR A 108 4.55 1.83 -6.62
C TYR A 108 3.25 2.54 -6.20
N GLY A 109 2.12 1.82 -6.20
CA GLY A 109 0.84 2.37 -5.76
C GLY A 109 0.83 2.72 -4.27
N VAL A 110 1.49 1.92 -3.43
CA VAL A 110 1.64 2.24 -2.00
C VAL A 110 2.56 3.44 -1.80
N LYS A 111 3.69 3.48 -2.51
CA LYS A 111 4.62 4.62 -2.52
C LYS A 111 3.89 5.91 -2.90
N MET A 112 3.20 5.93 -4.05
CA MET A 112 2.45 7.08 -4.55
C MET A 112 1.39 7.57 -3.55
N VAL A 113 0.58 6.67 -2.99
CA VAL A 113 -0.42 7.04 -1.98
C VAL A 113 0.25 7.61 -0.72
N THR A 114 1.34 7.00 -0.28
CA THR A 114 2.08 7.46 0.90
C THR A 114 2.58 8.88 0.67
N GLU A 115 3.33 9.10 -0.42
CA GLU A 115 3.89 10.40 -0.79
C GLU A 115 2.82 11.49 -0.92
N ALA A 116 1.73 11.20 -1.63
CA ALA A 116 0.65 12.17 -1.82
C ALA A 116 -0.05 12.56 -0.50
N LEU A 117 -0.11 11.64 0.47
CA LEU A 117 -0.78 11.86 1.74
C LEU A 117 0.16 12.31 2.86
N LEU A 118 1.49 12.32 2.66
CA LEU A 118 2.48 12.80 3.63
C LEU A 118 2.16 14.22 4.16
N PRO A 119 1.79 15.21 3.32
CA PRO A 119 1.46 16.55 3.83
C PRO A 119 0.24 16.57 4.76
N LEU A 120 -0.71 15.65 4.59
CA LEU A 120 -1.87 15.53 5.50
C LEU A 120 -1.50 14.78 6.77
N LEU A 121 -0.64 13.76 6.67
CA LEU A 121 -0.11 13.00 7.80
C LEU A 121 0.72 13.89 8.74
N GLN A 122 1.56 14.77 8.20
CA GLN A 122 2.34 15.73 8.98
C GLN A 122 1.49 16.73 9.78
N ARG A 123 0.19 16.84 9.48
CA ARG A 123 -0.76 17.69 10.21
C ARG A 123 -1.48 16.95 11.34
N SER A 124 -1.17 15.67 11.57
CA SER A 124 -1.67 14.91 12.71
C SER A 124 -1.18 15.52 14.02
N SER A 125 -2.09 15.82 14.94
CA SER A 125 -1.75 16.35 16.28
C SER A 125 -1.30 15.27 17.25
N GLN A 126 -1.65 14.01 17.00
CA GLN A 126 -1.37 12.87 17.88
C GLN A 126 -0.18 12.03 17.40
N GLY A 127 0.44 12.45 16.29
CA GLY A 127 1.48 11.70 15.59
C GLY A 127 0.87 10.76 14.55
N ALA A 128 1.28 10.95 13.30
CA ALA A 128 0.81 10.13 12.19
C ALA A 128 1.38 8.71 12.23
N ARG A 129 0.61 7.76 11.71
CA ARG A 129 0.99 6.35 11.60
C ARG A 129 0.76 5.86 10.17
N ILE A 130 1.79 5.26 9.59
CA ILE A 130 1.69 4.55 8.31
C ILE A 130 1.91 3.07 8.60
N VAL A 131 0.95 2.24 8.20
CA VAL A 131 1.04 0.78 8.34
C VAL A 131 0.97 0.15 6.94
N ASN A 132 2.09 -0.38 6.49
CA ASN A 132 2.19 -1.08 5.22
C ASN A 132 1.91 -2.58 5.41
N ILE A 133 0.83 -3.09 4.81
CA ILE A 133 0.45 -4.49 4.88
C ILE A 133 1.34 -5.32 3.96
N SER A 134 2.18 -6.15 4.57
CA SER A 134 3.15 -7.00 3.86
C SER A 134 2.86 -8.50 4.00
N SER A 135 3.87 -9.36 3.86
CA SER A 135 3.76 -10.82 3.90
C SER A 135 5.00 -11.48 4.49
N LEU A 136 4.80 -12.54 5.31
CA LEU A 136 5.88 -13.41 5.81
C LEU A 136 6.71 -14.06 4.67
N ARG A 137 6.16 -14.14 3.46
CA ARG A 137 6.87 -14.68 2.29
C ARG A 137 7.96 -13.75 1.75
N SER A 138 8.04 -12.52 2.26
CA SER A 138 8.97 -11.49 1.80
C SER A 138 10.15 -11.22 2.74
N GLU A 139 10.37 -12.09 3.73
CA GLU A 139 11.56 -12.03 4.58
C GLU A 139 12.84 -12.12 3.73
N LEU A 140 13.86 -11.30 4.03
CA LEU A 140 15.11 -11.27 3.29
C LEU A 140 15.76 -12.65 3.14
N ARG A 141 15.69 -13.50 4.18
CA ARG A 141 16.22 -14.88 4.16
C ARG A 141 15.65 -15.76 3.04
N ARG A 142 14.51 -15.38 2.46
CA ARG A 142 13.83 -16.12 1.37
C ARG A 142 14.29 -15.70 -0.02
N ILE A 143 15.00 -14.57 -0.16
CA ILE A 143 15.54 -14.11 -1.44
C ILE A 143 16.82 -14.93 -1.72
N PRO A 144 16.89 -15.75 -2.78
CA PRO A 144 18.04 -16.63 -3.01
C PRO A 144 19.36 -15.88 -3.29
N ASN A 145 19.29 -14.80 -4.07
CA ASN A 145 20.45 -13.99 -4.43
C ASN A 145 21.02 -13.23 -3.21
N GLU A 146 22.26 -13.54 -2.81
CA GLU A 146 22.91 -12.94 -1.64
C GLU A 146 23.18 -11.44 -1.80
N GLN A 147 23.62 -11.00 -2.98
CA GLN A 147 23.86 -9.58 -3.24
C GLN A 147 22.57 -8.78 -3.08
N ARG A 148 21.46 -9.28 -3.62
CA ARG A 148 20.13 -8.65 -3.46
C ARG A 148 19.69 -8.60 -2.00
N ARG A 149 19.96 -9.65 -1.22
CA ARG A 149 19.71 -9.65 0.24
C ARG A 149 20.53 -8.58 0.96
N LYS A 150 21.81 -8.45 0.62
CA LYS A 150 22.70 -7.44 1.21
C LYS A 150 22.23 -6.03 0.88
N LEU A 151 21.92 -5.76 -0.39
CA LEU A 151 21.40 -4.47 -0.83
C LEU A 151 20.11 -4.09 -0.08
N LEU A 152 19.09 -4.95 -0.07
CA LEU A 152 17.83 -4.67 0.65
C LEU A 152 17.97 -4.68 2.19
N GLY A 153 19.05 -5.26 2.71
CA GLY A 153 19.35 -5.32 4.14
C GLY A 153 20.11 -4.10 4.66
N ASP A 154 20.95 -3.49 3.81
CA ASP A 154 21.78 -2.33 4.11
C ASP A 154 20.97 -1.03 4.03
N ILE A 155 20.14 -0.80 5.06
CA ILE A 155 19.23 0.34 5.06
C ILE A 155 19.95 1.66 5.17
N ASP A 156 21.12 1.73 5.79
CA ASP A 156 21.84 2.99 5.95
C ASP A 156 22.20 3.57 4.58
N ASN A 157 22.54 2.71 3.62
CA ASN A 157 22.88 3.10 2.24
C ASN A 157 21.78 2.87 1.20
N LEU A 158 20.66 2.21 1.57
CA LEU A 158 19.57 1.94 0.64
C LEU A 158 18.92 3.26 0.18
N THR A 159 18.63 3.36 -1.11
CA THR A 159 17.86 4.46 -1.71
C THR A 159 16.64 3.93 -2.47
N GLU A 160 15.68 4.81 -2.76
CA GLU A 160 14.52 4.44 -3.56
C GLU A 160 14.92 4.05 -4.99
N GLU A 161 15.91 4.72 -5.57
CA GLU A 161 16.44 4.39 -6.91
C GLU A 161 17.01 2.97 -6.95
N THR A 162 17.70 2.54 -5.88
CA THR A 162 18.21 1.17 -5.77
C THR A 162 17.07 0.16 -5.72
N VAL A 163 15.99 0.47 -4.99
CA VAL A 163 14.81 -0.40 -4.93
C VAL A 163 14.11 -0.46 -6.28
N ASP A 164 13.98 0.67 -6.96
CA ASP A 164 13.37 0.78 -8.29
C ASP A 164 14.20 0.01 -9.34
N GLU A 165 15.52 0.07 -9.26
CA GLU A 165 16.43 -0.70 -10.12
C GLU A 165 16.28 -2.22 -9.89
N ILE A 166 16.15 -2.67 -8.64
CA ILE A 166 15.90 -4.10 -8.34
C ILE A 166 14.59 -4.58 -8.99
N LEU A 167 13.53 -3.76 -8.92
CA LEU A 167 12.23 -4.09 -9.53
C LEU A 167 12.27 -4.04 -11.06
N HIS A 168 13.01 -3.09 -11.63
CA HIS A 168 13.26 -3.01 -13.07
C HIS A 168 14.00 -4.27 -13.57
N ASN A 169 15.09 -4.64 -12.90
CA ASN A 169 15.88 -5.82 -13.24
C ASN A 169 15.06 -7.12 -13.13
N PHE A 170 14.19 -7.22 -12.13
CA PHE A 170 13.24 -8.33 -12.03
C PHE A 170 12.35 -8.44 -13.27
N LEU A 171 11.78 -7.33 -13.74
CA LEU A 171 10.90 -7.31 -14.92
C LEU A 171 11.65 -7.64 -16.21
N CYS A 172 12.89 -7.14 -16.38
CA CYS A 172 13.77 -7.50 -17.50
C CYS A 172 14.08 -9.00 -17.49
N ASP A 173 14.48 -9.54 -16.34
CA ASP A 173 14.80 -10.96 -16.19
C ASP A 173 13.58 -11.86 -16.43
N LEU A 174 12.39 -11.42 -16.01
CA LEU A 174 11.15 -12.13 -16.31
C LEU A 174 10.86 -12.14 -17.81
N LYS A 175 11.00 -10.99 -18.47
CA LYS A 175 10.76 -10.83 -19.92
C LYS A 175 11.71 -11.70 -20.74
N ASP A 176 12.96 -11.81 -20.30
CA ASP A 176 14.01 -12.61 -20.93
C ASP A 176 13.99 -14.10 -20.55
N GLY A 177 13.11 -14.51 -19.63
CA GLY A 177 13.07 -15.89 -19.14
C GLY A 177 14.26 -16.29 -18.25
N LYS A 178 14.94 -15.31 -17.65
CA LYS A 178 16.18 -15.45 -16.85
C LYS A 178 15.95 -15.43 -15.34
N LEU A 179 14.72 -15.56 -14.86
CA LEU A 179 14.43 -15.53 -13.43
C LEU A 179 15.27 -16.53 -12.61
N GLU A 180 15.37 -17.78 -13.08
CA GLU A 180 16.17 -18.79 -12.38
C GLU A 180 17.66 -18.49 -12.44
N ALA A 181 18.18 -18.21 -13.64
CA ALA A 181 19.58 -17.86 -13.84
C ALA A 181 20.05 -16.68 -12.96
N ASN A 182 19.16 -15.70 -12.73
CA ASN A 182 19.46 -14.48 -11.98
C ASN A 182 18.98 -14.52 -10.52
N GLY A 183 18.67 -15.71 -9.99
CA GLY A 183 18.47 -15.91 -8.55
C GLY A 183 17.12 -15.43 -8.03
N TRP A 184 16.04 -15.56 -8.81
CA TRP A 184 14.68 -15.16 -8.46
C TRP A 184 13.76 -16.33 -8.06
N GLN A 185 14.33 -17.47 -7.64
CA GLN A 185 13.60 -18.71 -7.26
C GLN A 185 12.83 -18.58 -5.93
N MET A 186 11.98 -17.56 -5.83
CA MET A 186 11.04 -17.37 -4.72
C MET A 186 9.69 -17.99 -5.09
N MET A 187 8.95 -18.47 -4.10
CA MET A 187 7.54 -18.78 -4.32
C MET A 187 6.79 -17.49 -4.66
N LEU A 188 6.07 -17.47 -5.79
CA LEU A 188 5.40 -16.28 -6.33
C LEU A 188 6.38 -15.08 -6.47
N PRO A 189 7.35 -15.12 -7.42
CA PRO A 189 8.46 -14.18 -7.47
C PRO A 189 8.05 -12.70 -7.46
N ALA A 190 7.08 -12.31 -8.30
CA ALA A 190 6.61 -10.93 -8.37
C ALA A 190 5.96 -10.46 -7.06
N TYR A 191 5.14 -11.31 -6.45
CA TYR A 191 4.51 -10.99 -5.17
C TYR A 191 5.57 -10.87 -4.06
N SER A 192 6.47 -11.84 -3.96
CA SER A 192 7.50 -11.88 -2.92
C SER A 192 8.46 -10.69 -3.03
N ILE A 193 8.93 -10.35 -4.23
CA ILE A 193 9.80 -9.17 -4.38
C ILE A 193 9.04 -7.87 -4.11
N SER A 194 7.79 -7.73 -4.57
CA SER A 194 7.00 -6.52 -4.31
C SER A 194 6.80 -6.22 -2.83
N LYS A 195 6.68 -7.28 -2.00
CA LYS A 195 6.52 -7.16 -0.56
C LYS A 195 7.86 -6.97 0.16
N ALA A 196 8.95 -7.53 -0.37
CA ALA A 196 10.29 -7.32 0.17
C ALA A 196 10.75 -5.88 -0.07
N THR A 197 10.49 -5.33 -1.25
CA THR A 197 10.77 -3.92 -1.55
C THR A 197 9.85 -2.98 -0.77
N LEU A 198 8.59 -3.36 -0.50
CA LEU A 198 7.72 -2.62 0.41
C LEU A 198 8.27 -2.56 1.84
N HIS A 199 8.89 -3.63 2.36
CA HIS A 199 9.59 -3.59 3.65
C HIS A 199 10.76 -2.60 3.63
N ALA A 200 11.58 -2.65 2.58
CA ALA A 200 12.68 -1.72 2.38
C ALA A 200 12.19 -0.27 2.35
N TYR A 201 11.18 0.03 1.53
CA TYR A 201 10.56 1.35 1.46
C TYR A 201 9.99 1.83 2.80
N THR A 202 9.33 0.94 3.55
CA THR A 202 8.84 1.26 4.90
C THR A 202 9.97 1.72 5.82
N ARG A 203 11.15 1.11 5.72
CA ARG A 203 12.34 1.49 6.50
C ARG A 203 12.95 2.81 6.00
N LEU A 204 12.88 3.10 4.70
CA LEU A 204 13.33 4.37 4.13
C LEU A 204 12.47 5.55 4.61
N VAL A 205 11.14 5.42 4.56
CA VAL A 205 10.20 6.46 5.00
C VAL A 205 10.26 6.69 6.52
N ALA A 206 10.74 5.70 7.28
CA ALA A 206 10.86 5.79 8.74
C ALA A 206 12.16 6.45 9.23
N LYS A 207 13.09 6.81 8.34
CA LYS A 207 14.29 7.58 8.68
C LYS A 207 13.94 9.04 8.91
#